data_AF-A0A564YNR5-F1
#
_entry.id   AF-A0A564YNR5-F1
#
_cell.length_a   1.000
_cell.length_b   1.000
_cell.length_c   1.000
_cell.angle_alpha   90.00
_cell.angle_beta   90.00
_cell.angle_gamma   90.00
#
_symmetry.space_group_name_H-M   'P 1'
#
loop_
_entity.id
_entity.type
_entity.pdbx_description
1 polymer ?
#
loop_
_entity_poly.entity_id
_entity_poly.type
_entity_poly.pdbx_seq_one_letter_code
_entity_poly.pdbx_strand_id
1 'polypeptide(L)'
;MVNIFVGFIIVTFQREGEREYKNCELNKNQRKCIEYALKARPRRRYIPKGHLQYKIWSMVVSKKMEMTIFFFIFMNTVTLACKHDGMSPTFSSVLDGFNYFFTAVFTVEFILKLSAFGFRHYFGDLWNVIDFLIVLGSYIDIIVSKVSFV
;
A
#
# COMPACT_ATOMS: atom_id res chain seq x y z
N MET A 1 -16.67 -3.89 -40.14
CA MET A 1 -16.42 -5.32 -39.88
C MET A 1 -16.17 -5.61 -38.41
N VAL A 2 -15.20 -4.95 -37.75
CA VAL A 2 -14.83 -5.24 -36.33
C VAL A 2 -15.99 -5.07 -35.33
N ASN A 3 -16.79 -4.00 -35.43
CA ASN A 3 -17.89 -3.76 -34.46
C ASN A 3 -18.98 -4.85 -34.47
N ILE A 4 -19.27 -5.44 -35.64
CA ILE A 4 -20.26 -6.52 -35.77
C ILE A 4 -19.73 -7.80 -35.13
N PHE A 5 -18.43 -8.09 -35.33
CA PHE A 5 -17.78 -9.25 -34.73
C PHE A 5 -17.72 -9.14 -33.20
N VAL A 6 -17.37 -7.96 -32.66
CA VAL A 6 -17.40 -7.72 -31.21
C VAL A 6 -18.83 -7.84 -30.66
N GLY A 7 -19.83 -7.31 -31.37
CA GLY A 7 -21.23 -7.46 -30.99
C GLY A 7 -21.69 -8.92 -30.91
N PHE A 8 -21.34 -9.73 -31.90
CA PHE A 8 -21.65 -11.17 -31.91
C PHE A 8 -21.00 -11.91 -30.74
N ILE A 9 -19.73 -11.62 -30.44
CA ILE A 9 -19.02 -12.21 -29.30
C ILE A 9 -19.74 -11.84 -27.99
N ILE A 10 -20.05 -10.56 -27.77
CA ILE A 10 -20.71 -10.10 -26.54
C ILE A 10 -22.04 -10.80 -26.35
N VAL A 11 -22.89 -10.84 -27.39
CA VAL A 11 -24.21 -11.48 -27.32
C VAL A 11 -24.08 -12.98 -27.05
N THR A 12 -23.11 -13.64 -27.67
CA THR A 12 -22.86 -15.07 -27.44
C THR A 12 -22.41 -15.33 -26.01
N PHE A 13 -21.50 -14.52 -25.46
CA PHE A 13 -21.05 -14.62 -24.07
C PHE A 13 -22.16 -14.33 -23.07
N GLN A 14 -23.01 -13.33 -23.32
CA GLN A 14 -24.17 -13.05 -22.49
C GLN A 14 -25.14 -14.24 -22.49
N ARG A 15 -25.43 -14.79 -23.66
CA ARG A 15 -26.36 -15.92 -23.80
C ARG A 15 -25.86 -17.18 -23.10
N GLU A 16 -24.59 -17.54 -23.27
CA GLU A 16 -24.02 -18.70 -22.56
C GLU A 16 -23.89 -18.42 -21.05
N GLY A 17 -23.55 -17.19 -20.67
CA GLY A 17 -23.46 -16.77 -19.27
C GLY A 17 -24.82 -16.73 -18.53
N GLU A 18 -25.94 -16.57 -19.24
CA GLU A 18 -27.30 -16.62 -18.67
C GLU A 18 -27.91 -18.02 -18.71
N ARG A 19 -27.42 -18.90 -19.60
CA ARG A 19 -27.92 -20.27 -19.78
C ARG A 19 -27.80 -21.12 -18.52
N GLU A 20 -26.74 -20.95 -17.76
CA GLU A 20 -26.50 -21.63 -16.48
C GLU A 20 -27.53 -21.25 -15.41
N TYR A 21 -28.18 -20.08 -15.54
CA TYR A 21 -29.11 -19.54 -14.56
C TYR A 21 -30.59 -19.71 -14.94
N LYS A 22 -30.89 -20.17 -16.16
CA LYS A 22 -32.24 -20.18 -16.76
C LYS A 22 -33.27 -21.05 -16.02
N ASN A 23 -32.80 -22.06 -15.27
CA ASN A 23 -33.64 -23.01 -14.52
C ASN A 23 -33.42 -22.94 -13.00
N CYS A 24 -32.75 -21.90 -12.49
CA CYS A 24 -32.54 -21.70 -11.06
C CYS A 24 -33.55 -20.67 -10.52
N GLU A 25 -34.13 -20.94 -9.35
CA GLU A 25 -35.01 -19.98 -8.65
C GLU A 25 -34.25 -18.72 -8.18
N LEU A 26 -32.92 -18.81 -8.05
CA LEU A 26 -32.08 -17.70 -7.61
C LEU A 26 -31.42 -16.95 -8.76
N ASN A 27 -31.56 -15.63 -8.72
CA ASN A 27 -30.84 -14.70 -9.59
C ASN A 27 -29.32 -14.71 -9.30
N LYS A 28 -28.52 -14.32 -10.30
CA LYS A 28 -27.04 -14.25 -10.24
C LYS A 28 -26.53 -13.46 -9.02
N ASN A 29 -27.18 -12.34 -8.69
CA ASN A 29 -26.79 -11.50 -7.55
C ASN A 29 -27.10 -12.18 -6.20
N GLN A 30 -28.24 -12.85 -6.09
CA GLN A 30 -28.63 -13.55 -4.86
C GLN A 30 -27.67 -14.70 -4.57
N ARG A 31 -27.31 -15.48 -5.59
CA ARG A 31 -26.33 -16.57 -5.45
C ARG A 31 -24.97 -16.06 -4.97
N LYS A 32 -24.47 -14.96 -5.55
CA LYS A 32 -23.21 -14.33 -5.10
C LYS A 32 -23.27 -13.88 -3.65
N CYS A 33 -24.38 -13.27 -3.22
CA CYS A 33 -24.57 -12.88 -1.82
C CYS A 33 -24.58 -14.09 -0.87
N ILE A 34 -25.29 -15.17 -1.22
CA ILE A 34 -25.34 -16.40 -0.43
C ILE A 34 -23.97 -17.07 -0.38
N GLU A 35 -23.28 -17.16 -1.51
CA GLU A 35 -21.94 -17.72 -1.58
C GLU A 35 -20.96 -16.93 -0.71
N TYR A 36 -21.01 -15.60 -0.76
CA TYR A 36 -20.21 -14.76 0.11
C TYR A 36 -20.56 -14.99 1.59
N ALA A 37 -21.84 -15.02 1.94
CA ALA A 37 -22.29 -15.24 3.31
C ALA A 37 -21.83 -16.61 3.85
N LEU A 38 -21.87 -17.66 3.03
CA LEU A 38 -21.44 -19.01 3.41
C LEU A 38 -19.92 -19.15 3.48
N LYS A 39 -19.17 -18.41 2.64
CA LYS A 39 -17.69 -18.53 2.56
C LYS A 39 -16.95 -17.48 3.39
N ALA A 40 -17.63 -16.45 3.90
CA ALA A 40 -16.99 -15.37 4.65
C ALA A 40 -16.29 -15.92 5.91
N ARG A 41 -15.02 -15.54 6.08
CA ARG A 41 -14.23 -15.85 7.28
C ARG A 41 -13.89 -14.54 8.01
N PRO A 42 -13.82 -14.55 9.34
CA PRO A 42 -13.46 -13.36 10.10
C PRO A 42 -12.04 -12.92 9.76
N ARG A 43 -11.86 -11.61 9.53
CA ARG A 43 -10.53 -11.03 9.40
C ARG A 43 -9.90 -10.89 10.79
N ARG A 44 -8.71 -11.45 10.98
CA ARG A 44 -7.95 -11.30 12.22
C ARG A 44 -7.40 -9.87 12.30
N ARG A 45 -7.78 -9.12 13.34
CA ARG A 45 -7.20 -7.81 13.66
C ARG A 45 -6.45 -7.93 14.99
N TYR A 46 -5.17 -7.56 15.02
CA TYR A 46 -4.38 -7.59 16.24
C TYR A 46 -4.74 -6.41 17.15
N ILE A 47 -4.97 -6.70 18.43
CA ILE A 47 -5.19 -5.70 19.49
C ILE A 47 -4.17 -5.97 20.60
N PRO A 48 -3.29 -5.02 20.94
CA PRO A 48 -2.29 -5.20 21.99
C PRO A 48 -2.94 -5.16 23.39
N LYS A 49 -2.32 -5.85 24.36
CA LYS A 49 -2.83 -5.93 25.75
C LYS A 49 -2.25 -4.85 26.68
N GLY A 50 -1.02 -4.38 26.43
CA GLY A 50 -0.35 -3.42 27.30
C GLY A 50 -0.86 -1.99 27.13
N HIS A 51 -0.94 -1.20 28.21
CA HIS A 51 -1.49 0.16 28.17
C HIS A 51 -0.68 1.13 27.29
N LEU A 52 0.66 1.08 27.39
CA LEU A 52 1.54 1.91 26.55
C LEU A 52 1.48 1.48 25.08
N GLN A 53 1.55 0.17 24.83
CA GLN A 53 1.47 -0.41 23.48
C GLN A 53 0.13 -0.09 22.82
N TYR A 54 -0.98 -0.12 23.57
CA TYR A 54 -2.31 0.24 23.08
C TYR A 54 -2.40 1.71 22.69
N LYS A 55 -1.79 2.63 23.45
CA LYS A 55 -1.76 4.05 23.10
C LYS A 55 -0.98 4.30 21.79
N ILE A 56 0.18 3.66 21.63
CA ILE A 56 0.96 3.74 20.40
C ILE A 56 0.19 3.11 19.23
N TRP A 57 -0.40 1.94 19.43
CA TRP A 57 -1.22 1.27 18.41
C TRP A 57 -2.42 2.13 17.98
N SER A 58 -3.11 2.76 18.93
CA SER A 58 -4.24 3.65 18.63
C SER A 58 -3.81 4.89 17.83
N MET A 59 -2.62 5.44 18.13
CA MET A 59 -2.03 6.52 17.34
C MET A 59 -1.69 6.06 15.92
N VAL A 60 -1.00 4.94 15.78
CA VAL A 60 -0.54 4.38 14.49
C VAL A 60 -1.70 3.98 13.58
N VAL A 61 -2.76 3.39 14.14
CA VAL A 61 -3.95 2.95 13.38
C VAL A 61 -4.90 4.12 13.08
N SER A 62 -4.63 5.32 13.59
CA SER A 62 -5.49 6.48 13.35
C SER A 62 -5.43 6.94 11.89
N LYS A 63 -6.58 7.38 11.35
CA LYS A 63 -6.67 7.98 10.01
C LYS A 63 -5.75 9.19 9.83
N LYS A 64 -5.43 9.90 10.92
CA LYS A 64 -4.51 11.05 10.89
C LYS A 64 -3.11 10.61 10.52
N MET A 65 -2.60 9.55 11.16
CA MET A 65 -1.28 8.99 10.86
C MET A 65 -1.21 8.53 9.39
N GLU A 66 -2.23 7.80 8.93
CA GLU A 66 -2.32 7.34 7.54
C GLU A 66 -2.26 8.52 6.54
N MET A 67 -3.05 9.57 6.75
CA MET A 67 -3.03 10.77 5.89
C MET A 67 -1.69 11.51 5.94
N THR A 68 -1.04 11.58 7.11
CA THR A 68 0.28 12.20 7.25
C THR A 68 1.34 11.47 6.44
N ILE A 69 1.33 10.13 6.45
CA ILE A 69 2.28 9.34 5.67
C ILE A 69 2.01 9.46 4.17
N PHE A 70 0.74 9.41 3.75
CA PHE A 70 0.38 9.66 2.35
C PHE A 70 0.84 11.03 1.86
N PHE A 71 0.72 12.06 2.70
CA PHE A 71 1.22 13.39 2.37
C PHE A 71 2.74 13.42 2.17
N PHE A 72 3.51 12.75 3.02
CA PHE A 72 4.97 12.67 2.86
C PHE A 72 5.39 11.83 1.65
N ILE A 73 4.66 10.75 1.31
CA ILE A 73 4.89 9.98 0.08
C ILE A 73 4.69 10.87 -1.15
N PHE A 74 3.61 11.66 -1.16
CA PHE A 74 3.34 12.61 -2.24
C PHE A 74 4.46 13.66 -2.36
N MET A 75 4.85 14.29 -1.25
CA MET A 75 5.95 15.27 -1.25
C MET A 75 7.27 14.66 -1.73
N ASN A 76 7.61 13.44 -1.30
CA ASN A 76 8.81 12.74 -1.78
C ASN A 76 8.76 12.53 -3.29
N THR A 77 7.60 12.11 -3.82
CA THR A 77 7.41 11.93 -5.27
C THR A 77 7.62 13.24 -6.03
N VAL A 78 7.16 14.36 -5.49
CA VAL A 78 7.42 15.70 -6.06
C VAL A 78 8.92 16.04 -6.02
N THR A 79 9.61 15.78 -4.90
CA THR A 79 11.06 16.00 -4.78
C THR A 79 11.84 15.17 -5.80
N LEU A 80 11.46 13.91 -6.01
CA LEU A 80 12.04 13.04 -7.04
C LEU A 80 11.79 13.60 -8.45
N ALA A 81 10.58 14.10 -8.73
CA ALA A 81 10.23 14.72 -10.01
C ALA A 81 10.99 16.03 -10.28
N CYS A 82 11.47 16.72 -9.24
CA CYS A 82 12.27 17.93 -9.37
C CYS A 82 13.75 17.66 -9.74
N LYS A 83 14.24 16.42 -9.69
CA LYS A 83 15.61 16.11 -10.15
C LYS A 83 15.71 16.27 -11.67
N HIS A 84 16.69 17.06 -12.13
CA HIS A 84 16.95 17.27 -13.56
C HIS A 84 18.45 17.39 -13.84
N ASP A 85 18.87 17.13 -15.09
CA ASP A 85 20.28 17.26 -15.49
C ASP A 85 20.70 18.75 -15.58
N GLY A 86 21.97 19.04 -15.26
CA GLY A 86 22.50 20.41 -15.26
C GLY A 86 22.04 21.31 -14.09
N MET A 87 21.54 20.73 -13.01
CA MET A 87 21.09 21.47 -11.81
C MET A 87 22.23 22.14 -11.03
N SER A 88 21.94 23.30 -10.43
CA SER A 88 22.89 24.02 -9.56
C SER A 88 23.31 23.15 -8.36
N PRO A 89 24.58 23.19 -7.93
CA PRO A 89 25.07 22.40 -6.79
C PRO A 89 24.31 22.69 -5.49
N THR A 90 23.81 23.91 -5.34
CA THR A 90 22.98 24.32 -4.20
C THR A 90 21.62 23.61 -4.20
N PHE A 91 20.97 23.53 -5.35
CA PHE A 91 19.69 22.84 -5.49
C PHE A 91 19.84 21.33 -5.26
N SER A 92 20.93 20.72 -5.75
CA SER A 92 21.25 19.31 -5.47
C SER A 92 21.37 19.03 -3.98
N SER A 93 22.12 19.87 -3.27
CA SER A 93 22.32 19.70 -1.83
C SER A 93 21.00 19.80 -1.05
N VAL A 94 20.07 20.65 -1.51
CA VAL A 94 18.72 20.75 -0.91
C VAL A 94 17.90 19.49 -1.16
N LEU A 95 17.89 18.96 -2.38
CA LEU A 95 17.18 17.72 -2.73
C LEU A 95 17.74 16.51 -1.95
N ASP A 96 19.05 16.46 -1.75
CA ASP A 96 19.68 15.43 -0.92
C ASP A 96 19.25 15.57 0.54
N GLY A 97 19.18 16.79 1.07
CA GLY A 97 18.61 17.08 2.39
C GLY A 97 17.18 16.55 2.55
N PHE A 98 16.33 16.74 1.52
CA PHE A 98 14.97 16.18 1.52
C PHE A 98 14.96 14.64 1.51
N ASN A 99 15.87 13.98 0.79
CA ASN A 99 15.98 12.51 0.81
C ASN A 99 16.29 11.98 2.22
N TYR A 100 17.22 12.64 2.94
CA TYR A 100 17.49 12.29 4.35
C TYR A 100 16.27 12.53 5.24
N PHE A 101 15.57 13.65 5.05
CA PHE A 101 14.37 13.99 5.82
C PHE A 101 13.26 12.94 5.62
N PHE A 102 12.92 12.58 4.39
CA PHE A 102 11.91 11.56 4.12
C PHE A 102 12.30 10.20 4.67
N THR A 103 13.58 9.81 4.53
CA THR A 103 14.09 8.57 5.11
C THR A 103 13.89 8.53 6.64
N ALA A 104 14.18 9.64 7.33
CA ALA A 104 13.97 9.74 8.77
C ALA A 104 12.47 9.62 9.15
N VAL A 105 11.58 10.27 8.40
CA VAL A 105 10.13 10.20 8.63
C VAL A 105 9.60 8.76 8.48
N PHE A 106 9.93 8.07 7.39
CA PHE A 106 9.49 6.69 7.17
C PHE A 106 10.14 5.71 8.15
N THR A 107 11.36 5.99 8.62
CA THR A 107 12.00 5.20 9.67
C THR A 107 11.28 5.34 11.00
N VAL A 108 10.89 6.56 11.39
CA VAL A 108 10.11 6.78 12.61
C VAL A 108 8.75 6.07 12.52
N GLU A 109 8.07 6.17 11.37
CA GLU A 109 6.84 5.41 11.12
C GLU A 109 7.05 3.90 11.30
N PHE A 110 8.09 3.34 10.68
CA PHE A 110 8.44 1.93 10.79
C PHE A 110 8.61 1.51 12.26
N ILE A 111 9.38 2.27 13.05
CA ILE A 111 9.60 1.99 14.48
C ILE A 111 8.29 2.06 15.27
N LEU A 112 7.44 3.05 14.99
CA LEU A 112 6.12 3.18 15.63
C LEU A 112 5.21 2.01 15.28
N LYS A 113 5.17 1.57 14.01
CA LYS A 113 4.38 0.38 13.60
C LYS A 113 4.94 -0.90 14.21
N LEU A 114 6.26 -1.09 14.23
CA LEU A 114 6.90 -2.27 14.81
C LEU A 114 6.64 -2.36 16.32
N SER A 115 6.70 -1.24 17.04
CA SER A 115 6.38 -1.20 18.48
C SER A 115 4.89 -1.38 18.77
N ALA A 116 4.00 -0.91 17.88
CA ALA A 116 2.55 -1.10 18.01
C ALA A 116 2.12 -2.57 17.81
N PHE A 117 2.54 -3.20 16.70
CA PHE A 117 2.08 -4.54 16.31
C PHE A 117 2.95 -5.68 16.86
N GLY A 118 4.20 -5.37 17.22
CA GLY A 118 5.21 -6.38 17.56
C GLY A 118 5.71 -7.15 16.32
N PHE A 119 6.88 -7.78 16.45
CA PHE A 119 7.59 -8.41 15.33
C PHE A 119 6.73 -9.40 14.53
N ARG A 120 6.07 -10.36 15.21
CA ARG A 120 5.33 -11.43 14.54
C ARG A 120 4.12 -10.95 13.74
N HIS A 121 3.38 -9.95 14.23
CA HIS A 121 2.20 -9.45 13.52
C HIS A 121 2.58 -8.41 12.46
N TYR A 122 3.65 -7.65 12.67
CA TYR A 122 4.15 -6.70 11.71
C TYR A 122 4.55 -7.39 10.39
N PHE A 123 5.38 -8.45 10.44
CA PHE A 123 5.78 -9.21 9.25
C PHE A 123 4.70 -10.13 8.69
N GLY A 124 3.57 -10.28 9.38
CA GLY A 124 2.41 -11.03 8.87
C GLY A 124 1.54 -10.21 7.92
N ASP A 125 1.70 -8.89 7.90
CA ASP A 125 0.96 -7.99 7.01
C ASP A 125 1.87 -7.55 5.86
N LEU A 126 1.46 -7.86 4.63
CA LEU A 126 2.23 -7.58 3.43
C LEU A 126 2.50 -6.08 3.26
N TRP A 127 1.58 -5.21 3.66
CA TRP A 127 1.74 -3.77 3.55
C TRP A 127 2.84 -3.23 4.47
N ASN A 128 2.89 -3.74 5.69
CA ASN A 128 3.96 -3.41 6.64
C ASN A 128 5.32 -3.93 6.13
N VAL A 129 5.36 -5.11 5.50
CA VAL A 129 6.60 -5.62 4.89
C VAL A 129 7.08 -4.71 3.77
N ILE A 130 6.19 -4.16 2.95
CA ILE A 130 6.53 -3.18 1.91
C ILE A 130 7.13 -1.91 2.53
N ASP A 131 6.54 -1.37 3.60
CA ASP A 131 7.09 -0.20 4.29
C ASP A 131 8.53 -0.45 4.80
N PHE A 132 8.77 -1.62 5.39
CA PHE A 132 10.11 -2.01 5.83
C PHE A 132 11.11 -2.08 4.68
N LEU A 133 10.71 -2.67 3.55
CA LEU A 133 11.55 -2.74 2.35
C LEU A 133 11.89 -1.35 1.79
N ILE A 134 10.94 -0.41 1.83
CA ILE A 134 11.17 0.98 1.39
C ILE A 134 12.23 1.62 2.28
N VAL A 135 12.09 1.51 3.61
CA VAL A 135 13.07 2.07 4.56
C VAL A 135 14.46 1.45 4.35
N LEU A 136 14.54 0.12 4.19
CA LEU A 136 15.80 -0.55 3.89
C LEU A 136 16.42 -0.06 2.58
N GLY A 137 15.62 0.07 1.52
CA GLY A 137 16.07 0.59 0.23
C GLY A 137 16.64 2.00 0.35
N SER A 138 15.99 2.88 1.12
CA SER A 138 16.49 4.24 1.38
C SER A 138 17.82 4.25 2.12
N TYR A 139 18.01 3.36 3.11
CA TYR A 139 19.31 3.24 3.80
C TYR A 139 20.41 2.72 2.87
N ILE A 140 20.11 1.74 2.02
CA ILE A 140 21.07 1.22 1.04
C ILE A 140 21.48 2.32 0.07
N ASP A 141 20.52 3.09 -0.46
CA ASP A 141 20.79 4.21 -1.38
C ASP A 141 21.73 5.26 -0.75
N ILE A 142 21.46 5.64 0.51
CA ILE A 142 22.33 6.56 1.27
C ILE A 142 23.74 6.00 1.44
N ILE A 143 23.87 4.72 1.83
CA ILE A 143 25.17 4.08 2.04
C ILE A 143 25.96 4.02 0.73
N VAL A 144 25.32 3.61 -0.37
CA VAL A 144 25.94 3.52 -1.69
C VAL A 144 26.37 4.90 -2.17
N SER A 145 25.54 5.92 -1.98
CA SER A 145 25.89 7.32 -2.28
C SER A 145 27.13 7.75 -1.49
N LYS A 146 27.20 7.48 -0.18
CA LYS A 146 28.37 7.82 0.65
C LYS A 146 29.64 7.07 0.24
N VAL A 147 29.54 5.78 -0.08
CA VAL A 147 30.69 4.97 -0.51
C VAL A 147 31.19 5.39 -1.88
N SER A 148 30.31 5.78 -2.79
CA SER A 148 30.70 6.18 -4.15
C SER A 148 31.39 7.56 -4.19
N PHE A 149 31.23 8.37 -3.15
CA PHE A 149 31.88 9.67 -2.97
C PHE A 149 33.21 9.61 -2.17
N VAL A 150 33.59 8.42 -1.65
CA VAL A 150 34.89 8.15 -1.03
C VAL A 150 35.80 7.47 -2.05
#